data_AF-A0A6G7A8Y0-F1
#
_entry.id   AF-A0A6G7A8Y0-F1
#
_cell.length_a   1.000
_cell.length_b   1.000
_cell.length_c   1.000
_cell.angle_alpha   90.00
_cell.angle_beta   90.00
_cell.angle_gamma   90.00
#
_symmetry.space_group_name_H-M   'P 1'
#
loop_
_entity.id
_entity.type
_entity.pdbx_description
1 polymer ?
#
loop_
_entity_poly.entity_id
_entity_poly.type
_entity_poly.pdbx_seq_one_letter_code
_entity_poly.pdbx_strand_id
1 'polypeptide(L)'
;MSLPSDLPPELAHGGVRAADRLGFTLFLAALLHLALILGLGFSFAEPKQISKTLEITLATFKSETQPKKADFLAQDNQQGSGTLDKKAIPKTTEVAPFQDNSVKKVVPPPSVKPEPREVAPKAAVATTAPKPKKTVTQREEVKKEPTPKAATPTFDSSQLSSEISSLEAELANEQQLYAKRPRIHRLSAASTMRDKGAWYKDEWRKKVERIGNLNYPEEARRKQIYGNLRLMVSINRDGSLYEVLVLESSGQPLLDQAAQRIVRLAAPFAPFTGDLSDIDRLEIIRTWRFARGDKLSSN
;
A
#
# COMPACT_ATOMS: atom_id res chain seq x y z
N MET A 1 97.05 49.78 21.36
CA MET A 1 95.72 49.51 21.98
C MET A 1 94.81 50.61 21.46
N SER A 2 93.74 50.38 20.70
CA SER A 2 92.76 49.28 20.69
C SER A 2 92.00 49.28 19.35
N LEU A 3 91.33 48.15 19.07
CA LEU A 3 90.74 47.66 17.81
C LEU A 3 89.71 48.57 17.10
N PRO A 4 89.54 48.43 15.76
CA PRO A 4 88.34 48.84 15.03
C PRO A 4 87.32 47.69 14.96
N SER A 5 86.03 47.99 15.16
CA SER A 5 84.93 47.04 14.98
C SER A 5 83.77 47.70 14.23
N ASP A 6 83.96 47.97 12.94
CA ASP A 6 82.84 48.27 12.04
C ASP A 6 82.26 46.93 11.55
N LEU A 7 81.07 46.58 12.06
CA LEU A 7 80.29 45.46 11.56
C LEU A 7 79.58 45.84 10.25
N PRO A 8 79.55 44.96 9.23
CA PRO A 8 78.90 45.26 7.96
C PRO A 8 77.37 45.34 8.09
N PRO A 9 76.70 46.24 7.34
CA PRO A 9 75.25 46.50 7.43
C PRO A 9 74.36 45.34 6.96
N GLU A 10 74.93 44.26 6.40
CA GLU A 10 74.17 43.09 5.95
C GLU A 10 73.59 42.23 7.08
N LEU A 11 74.06 42.39 8.33
CA LEU A 11 73.58 41.60 9.47
C LEU A 11 72.43 42.25 10.26
N ALA A 12 71.89 43.40 9.82
CA ALA A 12 71.00 44.24 10.63
C ALA A 12 69.48 44.09 10.38
N HIS A 13 69.01 43.12 9.59
CA HIS A 13 67.57 43.00 9.30
C HIS A 13 67.03 41.57 9.42
N GLY A 14 66.89 41.10 10.66
CA GLY A 14 66.08 39.93 11.02
C GLY A 14 64.57 40.22 11.04
N GLY A 15 64.06 40.93 10.04
CA GLY A 15 62.64 41.30 9.92
C GLY A 15 61.97 40.53 8.79
N VAL A 16 60.87 39.84 9.10
CA VAL A 16 60.06 39.10 8.12
C VAL A 16 59.66 40.01 6.96
N ARG A 17 60.16 39.74 5.75
CA ARG A 17 59.92 40.55 4.57
C ARG A 17 58.47 40.43 4.12
N ALA A 18 57.94 41.44 3.42
CA ALA A 18 56.55 41.41 2.94
C ALA A 18 56.26 40.20 2.03
N ALA A 19 57.25 39.77 1.24
CA ALA A 19 57.17 38.56 0.42
C ALA A 19 57.02 37.28 1.26
N ASP A 20 57.69 37.18 2.42
CA ASP A 20 57.58 36.04 3.33
C ASP A 20 56.19 35.97 3.96
N ARG A 21 55.60 37.12 4.30
CA ARG A 21 54.23 37.21 4.83
C ARG A 21 53.20 36.81 3.77
N LEU A 22 53.39 37.24 2.53
CA LEU A 22 52.51 36.89 1.42
C LEU A 22 52.60 35.39 1.08
N GLY A 23 53.81 34.83 1.03
CA GLY A 23 54.02 33.40 0.82
C GLY A 23 53.41 32.55 1.93
N PHE A 24 53.61 32.94 3.19
CA PHE A 24 53.04 32.25 4.34
C PHE A 24 51.50 32.28 4.36
N THR A 25 50.90 33.42 4.03
CA THR A 25 49.42 33.54 3.98
C THR A 25 48.80 32.74 2.85
N LEU A 26 49.44 32.69 1.67
CA LEU A 26 49.01 31.83 0.56
C LEU A 26 49.13 30.34 0.91
N PHE A 27 50.23 29.94 1.55
CA PHE A 27 50.42 28.57 2.01
C PHE A 27 49.35 28.17 3.04
N LEU A 28 49.07 29.02 4.02
CA LEU A 28 48.04 28.78 5.02
C LEU A 28 46.63 28.71 4.39
N ALA A 29 46.33 29.57 3.42
CA ALA A 29 45.08 29.54 2.68
C ALA A 29 44.93 28.22 1.89
N ALA A 30 45.99 27.74 1.24
CA ALA A 30 45.98 26.48 0.52
C ALA A 30 45.71 25.27 1.45
N LEU A 31 46.34 25.24 2.63
CA LEU A 31 46.08 24.21 3.64
C LEU A 31 44.63 24.22 4.13
N LEU A 32 44.05 25.42 4.35
CA LEU A 32 42.65 25.55 4.74
C LEU A 32 41.68 25.02 3.66
N HIS A 33 41.94 25.35 2.39
CA HIS A 33 41.12 24.84 1.29
C HIS A 33 41.24 23.32 1.17
N LEU A 34 42.45 22.76 1.32
CA LEU A 34 42.67 21.31 1.28
C LEU A 34 41.94 20.60 2.43
N ALA A 35 41.97 21.16 3.64
CA ALA A 35 41.23 20.64 4.78
C ALA A 35 39.71 20.68 4.56
N LEU A 36 39.18 21.73 3.93
CA LEU A 36 37.75 21.82 3.58
C LEU A 36 37.35 20.79 2.52
N ILE A 37 38.15 20.62 1.47
CA ILE A 37 37.87 19.68 0.38
C ILE A 37 37.90 18.23 0.88
N LEU A 38 38.85 17.88 1.75
CA LEU A 38 39.00 16.53 2.29
C LEU A 38 38.10 16.26 3.52
N GLY A 39 37.71 17.30 4.26
CA GLY A 39 36.87 17.20 5.46
C GLY A 39 35.37 17.21 5.17
N LEU A 40 34.93 17.79 4.06
CA LEU A 40 33.52 17.81 3.65
C LEU A 40 33.18 16.53 2.87
N GLY A 41 32.85 15.46 3.60
CA GLY A 41 32.27 14.25 3.03
C GLY A 41 30.81 14.48 2.59
N PHE A 42 30.54 14.41 1.29
CA PHE A 42 29.17 14.41 0.78
C PHE A 42 28.56 13.01 0.98
N SER A 43 27.75 12.87 2.01
CA SER A 43 26.89 11.71 2.22
C SER A 43 25.60 11.90 1.42
N PHE A 44 25.40 11.08 0.38
CA PHE A 44 24.08 10.93 -0.22
C PHE A 44 23.25 10.05 0.70
N ALA A 45 22.19 10.61 1.28
CA ALA A 45 21.22 9.82 2.02
C ALA A 45 20.61 8.79 1.07
N GLU A 46 20.90 7.51 1.29
CA GLU A 46 20.22 6.43 0.57
C GLU A 46 18.71 6.61 0.76
N PRO A 47 17.92 6.64 -0.33
CA PRO A 47 16.48 6.71 -0.21
C PRO A 47 16.02 5.42 0.48
N LYS A 48 15.70 5.55 1.78
CA LYS A 48 15.11 4.49 2.58
C LYS A 48 13.86 4.06 1.83
N GLN A 49 13.85 2.83 1.32
CA GLN A 49 12.72 2.25 0.60
C GLN A 49 11.49 2.28 1.52
N ILE A 50 10.67 3.34 1.44
CA ILE A 50 9.39 3.42 2.13
C ILE A 50 8.38 2.67 1.27
N SER A 51 8.52 1.36 1.26
CA SER A 51 7.45 0.46 0.87
C SER A 51 7.62 -0.84 1.64
N LYS A 52 7.46 -0.75 2.96
CA LYS A 52 7.05 -1.94 3.72
C LYS A 52 5.58 -2.16 3.36
N THR A 53 5.34 -3.05 2.39
CA THR A 53 3.98 -3.52 2.08
C THR A 53 3.42 -4.16 3.35
N LEU A 54 2.39 -3.54 3.93
CA LEU A 54 1.75 -4.05 5.12
C LEU A 54 0.84 -5.20 4.69
N GLU A 55 1.29 -6.44 4.90
CA GLU A 55 0.49 -7.63 4.65
C GLU A 55 -0.45 -7.85 5.83
N ILE A 56 -1.73 -7.57 5.62
CA ILE A 56 -2.81 -7.81 6.58
C ILE A 56 -3.48 -9.12 6.20
N THR A 57 -3.46 -10.09 7.11
CA THR A 57 -4.21 -11.34 6.95
C THR A 57 -5.53 -11.21 7.69
N LEU A 58 -6.65 -11.58 7.05
CA LEU A 58 -7.93 -11.69 7.75
C LEU A 58 -7.89 -12.88 8.70
N ALA A 59 -8.15 -12.63 9.99
CA ALA A 59 -8.22 -13.68 10.99
C ALA A 59 -9.53 -14.46 10.84
N THR A 60 -9.44 -15.75 10.49
CA THR A 60 -10.63 -16.62 10.37
C THR A 60 -11.16 -17.04 11.75
N PHE A 61 -10.32 -17.00 12.79
CA PHE A 61 -10.68 -17.37 14.16
C PHE A 61 -10.05 -16.41 15.17
N LYS A 62 -10.84 -16.02 16.17
CA LYS A 62 -10.41 -15.14 17.26
C LYS A 62 -9.85 -15.94 18.43
N SER A 63 -8.69 -15.55 18.95
CA SER A 63 -8.10 -16.07 20.19
C SER A 63 -8.18 -15.00 21.28
N GLU A 64 -8.53 -15.40 22.50
CA GLU A 64 -8.51 -14.51 23.66
C GLU A 64 -7.07 -14.15 24.11
N THR A 65 -6.08 -14.92 23.66
CA THR A 65 -4.68 -14.75 24.08
C THR A 65 -3.82 -14.18 22.95
N GLN A 66 -3.14 -13.08 23.21
CA GLN A 66 -2.26 -12.42 22.25
C GLN A 66 -1.01 -13.27 21.98
N PRO A 67 -0.64 -13.51 20.70
CA PRO A 67 0.56 -14.28 20.38
C PRO A 67 1.83 -13.52 20.77
N LYS A 68 2.80 -14.22 21.37
CA LYS A 68 4.08 -13.63 21.79
C LYS A 68 4.96 -13.20 20.60
N LYS A 69 4.77 -13.81 19.42
CA LYS A 69 5.40 -13.45 18.15
C LYS A 69 4.36 -13.66 17.04
N ALA A 70 4.09 -12.62 16.25
CA ALA A 70 3.21 -12.68 15.10
C ALA A 70 4.00 -12.45 13.81
N ASP A 71 3.76 -13.28 12.80
CA ASP A 71 4.41 -13.16 11.49
C ASP A 71 3.69 -12.19 10.56
N PHE A 72 2.41 -11.91 10.82
CA PHE A 72 1.55 -11.02 10.05
C PHE A 72 0.69 -10.17 10.99
N LEU A 73 0.22 -9.01 10.51
CA LEU A 73 -0.75 -8.17 11.21
C LEU A 73 -2.17 -8.61 10.82
N ALA A 74 -3.09 -8.59 11.78
CA ALA A 74 -4.48 -8.99 11.58
C ALA A 74 -5.41 -8.10 12.42
N GLN A 75 -6.70 -8.12 12.07
CA GLN A 75 -7.76 -7.39 12.78
C GLN A 75 -7.95 -7.89 14.22
N ASP A 76 -7.76 -9.19 14.44
CA ASP A 76 -7.94 -9.88 15.73
C ASP A 76 -6.73 -10.79 16.05
N ASN A 77 -6.56 -11.12 17.34
CA ASN A 77 -5.53 -12.07 17.79
C ASN A 77 -5.84 -13.47 17.26
N GLN A 78 -4.86 -14.13 16.64
CA GLN A 78 -4.99 -15.49 16.15
C GLN A 78 -3.69 -16.28 16.43
N GLN A 79 -3.84 -17.56 16.78
CA GLN A 79 -2.72 -18.49 16.91
C GLN A 79 -2.71 -19.46 15.73
N GLY A 80 -1.57 -19.55 15.04
CA GLY A 80 -1.39 -20.52 13.96
C GLY A 80 -1.01 -21.89 14.51
N SER A 81 -1.61 -22.96 13.99
CA SER A 81 -1.25 -24.36 14.32
C SER A 81 -0.13 -24.91 13.41
N GLY A 82 0.55 -24.06 12.64
CA GLY A 82 1.54 -24.48 11.65
C GLY A 82 2.87 -24.89 12.28
N THR A 83 3.50 -25.92 11.72
CA THR A 83 4.79 -26.47 12.17
C THR A 83 5.96 -26.14 11.23
N LEU A 84 5.76 -25.21 10.28
CA LEU A 84 6.78 -24.86 9.29
C LEU A 84 7.87 -23.96 9.91
N ASP A 85 9.12 -24.31 9.68
CA ASP A 85 10.29 -23.54 10.14
C ASP A 85 10.42 -22.16 9.46
N LYS A 86 9.75 -21.98 8.31
CA LYS A 86 9.80 -20.74 7.51
C LYS A 86 8.41 -20.14 7.36
N LYS A 87 8.35 -18.81 7.51
CA LYS A 87 7.14 -18.00 7.32
C LYS A 87 6.54 -18.27 5.95
N ALA A 88 5.30 -18.73 5.91
CA ALA A 88 4.56 -18.99 4.70
C ALA A 88 3.15 -18.41 4.85
N ILE A 89 2.66 -17.80 3.77
CA ILE A 89 1.25 -17.40 3.70
C ILE A 89 0.42 -18.69 3.75
N PRO A 90 -0.63 -18.76 4.58
CA PRO A 90 -1.56 -19.87 4.56
C PRO A 90 -2.08 -20.06 3.13
N LYS A 91 -1.74 -21.20 2.52
CA LYS A 91 -2.31 -21.63 1.26
C LYS A 91 -3.29 -22.74 1.60
N THR A 92 -4.53 -22.61 1.13
CA THR A 92 -5.41 -23.78 1.08
C THR A 92 -4.87 -24.73 0.03
N THR A 93 -4.67 -25.99 0.40
CA THR A 93 -4.34 -27.07 -0.55
C THR A 93 -5.60 -27.57 -1.25
N GLU A 94 -6.78 -27.23 -0.72
CA GLU A 94 -8.04 -27.52 -1.38
C GLU A 94 -8.36 -26.43 -2.41
N VAL A 95 -8.22 -26.81 -3.67
CA VAL A 95 -8.96 -26.18 -4.77
C VAL A 95 -10.39 -26.66 -4.61
N ALA A 96 -11.27 -25.81 -4.07
CA ALA A 96 -12.70 -26.08 -4.15
C ALA A 96 -13.05 -26.29 -5.64
N PRO A 97 -13.75 -27.38 -6.01
CA PRO A 97 -14.04 -27.69 -7.40
C PRO A 97 -15.14 -26.75 -7.90
N PHE A 98 -14.79 -25.50 -8.21
CA PHE A 98 -15.66 -24.59 -8.94
C PHE A 98 -15.28 -24.67 -10.41
N GLN A 99 -15.81 -25.71 -11.06
CA GLN A 99 -15.91 -25.78 -12.51
C GLN A 99 -17.38 -25.91 -12.84
N ASP A 100 -18.11 -24.79 -12.77
CA ASP A 100 -19.39 -24.70 -13.45
C ASP A 100 -19.52 -23.31 -14.08
N ASN A 101 -19.74 -23.30 -15.39
CA ASN A 101 -19.89 -22.08 -16.19
C ASN A 101 -21.36 -21.60 -16.18
N SER A 102 -22.19 -22.14 -15.28
CA SER A 102 -23.63 -21.87 -15.19
C SER A 102 -24.05 -21.41 -13.79
N VAL A 103 -24.65 -20.22 -13.72
CA VAL A 103 -25.21 -19.65 -12.48
C VAL A 103 -26.53 -20.35 -12.17
N LYS A 104 -26.58 -21.17 -11.11
CA LYS A 104 -27.85 -21.68 -10.58
C LYS A 104 -28.46 -20.70 -9.59
N LYS A 105 -29.68 -20.24 -9.88
CA LYS A 105 -30.45 -19.31 -9.06
C LYS A 105 -31.23 -20.11 -8.01
N VAL A 106 -30.95 -19.91 -6.72
CA VAL A 106 -31.74 -20.46 -5.61
C VAL A 106 -32.74 -19.40 -5.14
N VAL A 107 -33.99 -19.82 -4.90
CA VAL A 107 -35.11 -18.96 -4.48
C VAL A 107 -35.22 -18.97 -2.94
N PRO A 108 -35.38 -17.82 -2.27
CA PRO A 108 -35.38 -17.75 -0.80
C PRO A 108 -36.72 -18.18 -0.17
N PRO A 109 -36.73 -18.82 1.03
CA PRO A 109 -37.94 -19.07 1.78
C PRO A 109 -38.34 -17.90 2.73
N PRO A 110 -39.64 -17.78 3.09
CA PRO A 110 -40.20 -16.63 3.80
C PRO A 110 -40.03 -16.67 5.34
N SER A 111 -39.96 -15.48 5.95
CA SER A 111 -39.74 -15.24 7.39
C SER A 111 -40.98 -15.44 8.26
N VAL A 112 -40.86 -16.07 9.44
CA VAL A 112 -41.95 -16.22 10.44
C VAL A 112 -41.71 -15.35 11.68
N LYS A 113 -42.77 -14.64 12.12
CA LYS A 113 -42.85 -13.77 13.31
C LYS A 113 -42.94 -14.56 14.63
N PRO A 114 -42.48 -14.02 15.77
CA PRO A 114 -42.52 -14.70 17.07
C PRO A 114 -43.89 -14.60 17.77
N GLU A 115 -44.32 -15.67 18.44
CA GLU A 115 -45.52 -15.74 19.28
C GLU A 115 -45.21 -15.61 20.79
N PRO A 116 -46.11 -15.00 21.61
CA PRO A 116 -45.87 -14.71 23.04
C PRO A 116 -46.08 -15.91 23.99
N ARG A 117 -45.34 -15.87 25.11
CA ARG A 117 -45.26 -16.93 26.14
C ARG A 117 -46.24 -16.68 27.30
N GLU A 118 -47.17 -17.61 27.56
CA GLU A 118 -48.03 -17.60 28.75
C GLU A 118 -47.34 -18.24 29.97
N VAL A 119 -47.57 -17.64 31.15
CA VAL A 119 -47.03 -18.01 32.46
C VAL A 119 -48.03 -18.86 33.25
N ALA A 120 -47.60 -19.99 33.80
CA ALA A 120 -48.43 -20.84 34.66
C ALA A 120 -48.41 -20.41 36.15
N PRO A 121 -49.53 -20.52 36.89
CA PRO A 121 -49.60 -20.13 38.31
C PRO A 121 -49.16 -21.24 39.29
N LYS A 122 -48.64 -20.83 40.45
CA LYS A 122 -48.14 -21.68 41.54
C LYS A 122 -49.29 -22.18 42.44
N ALA A 123 -49.33 -23.49 42.73
CA ALA A 123 -50.24 -24.06 43.72
C ALA A 123 -49.63 -24.06 45.13
N ALA A 124 -50.46 -23.71 46.11
CA ALA A 124 -50.13 -23.60 47.53
C ALA A 124 -50.22 -24.95 48.27
N VAL A 125 -49.47 -25.06 49.37
CA VAL A 125 -49.30 -26.25 50.23
C VAL A 125 -50.21 -26.14 51.46
N ALA A 126 -50.89 -27.22 51.86
CA ALA A 126 -51.54 -27.36 53.16
C ALA A 126 -51.61 -28.82 53.66
N THR A 127 -51.68 -28.93 54.99
CA THR A 127 -51.16 -29.94 55.94
C THR A 127 -52.07 -31.15 56.25
N THR A 128 -51.51 -32.30 56.67
CA THR A 128 -51.78 -33.04 57.96
C THR A 128 -51.14 -34.45 58.04
N ALA A 129 -50.86 -34.90 59.27
CA ALA A 129 -49.95 -35.98 59.70
C ALA A 129 -50.62 -37.39 59.88
N PRO A 130 -49.90 -38.48 60.24
CA PRO A 130 -50.07 -39.83 59.69
C PRO A 130 -50.90 -40.83 60.54
N LYS A 131 -51.35 -41.93 59.92
CA LYS A 131 -51.72 -43.19 60.60
C LYS A 131 -51.27 -44.43 59.82
N PRO A 132 -50.74 -45.48 60.48
CA PRO A 132 -50.31 -46.72 59.83
C PRO A 132 -51.41 -47.78 59.89
N LYS A 133 -51.62 -48.53 58.81
CA LYS A 133 -52.22 -49.86 58.90
C LYS A 133 -51.77 -50.76 57.74
N LYS A 134 -51.32 -51.95 58.14
CA LYS A 134 -51.03 -53.17 57.37
C LYS A 134 -52.17 -53.42 56.36
N THR A 135 -51.99 -54.01 55.19
CA THR A 135 -51.48 -55.37 54.95
C THR A 135 -51.46 -55.68 53.44
N VAL A 136 -50.63 -56.65 53.05
CA VAL A 136 -50.66 -57.54 51.85
C VAL A 136 -50.43 -56.94 50.46
N THR A 137 -49.19 -57.16 50.00
CA THR A 137 -48.78 -57.72 48.70
C THR A 137 -49.86 -57.92 47.63
N GLN A 138 -49.79 -57.12 46.57
CA GLN A 138 -50.03 -57.62 45.22
C GLN A 138 -48.91 -57.12 44.32
N ARG A 139 -48.15 -58.07 43.78
CA ARG A 139 -47.11 -57.84 42.78
C ARG A 139 -47.83 -57.65 41.46
N GLU A 140 -47.98 -56.40 41.04
CA GLU A 140 -48.34 -56.07 39.66
C GLU A 140 -47.09 -55.65 38.89
N GLU A 141 -47.02 -56.15 37.66
CA GLU A 141 -45.89 -56.07 36.75
C GLU A 141 -45.46 -54.63 36.48
N VAL A 142 -44.16 -54.38 36.68
CA VAL A 142 -43.49 -53.16 36.22
C VAL A 142 -43.40 -53.20 34.71
N LYS A 143 -44.43 -52.66 34.04
CA LYS A 143 -44.33 -52.19 32.66
C LYS A 143 -43.45 -50.94 32.69
N LYS A 144 -42.18 -51.07 32.30
CA LYS A 144 -41.24 -49.95 32.17
C LYS A 144 -41.87 -48.89 31.26
N GLU A 145 -42.19 -47.73 31.82
CA GLU A 145 -42.42 -46.52 31.05
C GLU A 145 -41.15 -46.18 30.25
N PRO A 146 -41.29 -45.76 28.99
CA PRO A 146 -40.16 -45.20 28.25
C PRO A 146 -39.79 -43.86 28.88
N THR A 147 -38.54 -43.74 29.29
CA THR A 147 -37.93 -42.48 29.71
C THR A 147 -38.12 -41.40 28.63
N PRO A 148 -38.33 -40.13 29.01
CA PRO A 148 -38.38 -39.04 28.04
C PRO A 148 -37.01 -38.94 27.37
N LYS A 149 -36.95 -39.13 26.06
CA LYS A 149 -35.76 -38.78 25.28
C LYS A 149 -35.50 -37.29 25.49
N ALA A 150 -34.32 -36.96 26.00
CA ALA A 150 -33.83 -35.59 26.01
C ALA A 150 -34.01 -35.00 24.60
N ALA A 151 -34.63 -33.83 24.50
CA ALA A 151 -34.82 -33.13 23.24
C ALA A 151 -33.45 -32.98 22.57
N THR A 152 -33.24 -33.69 21.46
CA THR A 152 -32.15 -33.41 20.54
C THR A 152 -32.21 -31.92 20.20
N PRO A 153 -31.10 -31.17 20.22
CA PRO A 153 -31.10 -29.80 19.72
C PRO A 153 -31.60 -29.87 18.28
N THR A 154 -32.81 -29.38 18.06
CA THR A 154 -33.40 -29.28 16.73
C THR A 154 -32.57 -28.26 15.98
N PHE A 155 -31.69 -28.74 15.09
CA PHE A 155 -31.06 -27.91 14.09
C PHE A 155 -32.17 -27.32 13.22
N ASP A 156 -32.43 -26.03 13.38
CA ASP A 156 -33.38 -25.33 12.54
C ASP A 156 -32.77 -25.17 11.15
N SER A 157 -32.99 -26.17 10.31
CA SER A 157 -32.53 -26.22 8.92
C SER A 157 -32.90 -24.96 8.12
N SER A 158 -33.96 -24.25 8.52
CA SER A 158 -34.40 -23.02 7.85
C SER A 158 -33.49 -21.83 8.16
N GLN A 159 -33.06 -21.69 9.42
CA GLN A 159 -32.13 -20.64 9.83
C GLN A 159 -30.79 -20.82 9.15
N LEU A 160 -30.27 -22.06 9.14
CA LEU A 160 -29.02 -22.39 8.46
C LEU A 160 -29.11 -22.11 6.94
N SER A 161 -30.23 -22.45 6.30
CA SER A 161 -30.46 -22.15 4.88
C SER A 161 -30.46 -20.65 4.58
N SER A 162 -31.07 -19.85 5.47
CA SER A 162 -31.08 -18.39 5.32
C SER A 162 -29.69 -17.77 5.47
N GLU A 163 -28.91 -18.28 6.42
CA GLU A 163 -27.53 -17.85 6.66
C GLU A 163 -26.64 -18.20 5.45
N ILE A 164 -26.73 -19.43 4.95
CA ILE A 164 -26.04 -19.87 3.72
C ILE A 164 -26.41 -18.96 2.54
N SER A 165 -27.70 -18.69 2.34
CA SER A 165 -28.18 -17.83 1.24
C SER A 165 -27.62 -16.40 1.33
N SER A 166 -27.54 -15.85 2.55
CA SER A 166 -26.97 -14.51 2.77
C SER A 166 -25.46 -14.48 2.48
N LEU A 167 -24.73 -15.51 2.91
CA LEU A 167 -23.30 -15.66 2.64
C LEU A 167 -23.02 -15.86 1.15
N GLU A 168 -23.86 -16.60 0.44
CA GLU A 168 -23.77 -16.77 -1.02
C GLU A 168 -24.01 -15.44 -1.75
N ALA A 169 -24.99 -14.64 -1.31
CA ALA A 169 -25.27 -13.33 -1.90
C ALA A 169 -24.12 -12.34 -1.67
N GLU A 170 -23.55 -12.35 -0.46
CA GLU A 170 -22.36 -11.55 -0.13
C GLU A 170 -21.15 -11.97 -0.99
N LEU A 171 -20.88 -13.28 -1.09
CA LEU A 171 -19.81 -13.81 -1.93
C LEU A 171 -19.99 -13.45 -3.41
N ALA A 172 -21.21 -13.57 -3.93
CA ALA A 172 -21.53 -13.20 -5.32
C ALA A 172 -21.32 -11.69 -5.56
N ASN A 173 -21.70 -10.85 -4.59
CA ASN A 173 -21.47 -9.41 -4.67
C ASN A 173 -19.97 -9.10 -4.62
N GLU A 174 -19.21 -9.72 -3.72
CA GLU A 174 -17.76 -9.56 -3.66
C GLU A 174 -17.09 -9.99 -4.97
N GLN A 175 -17.42 -11.17 -5.50
CA GLN A 175 -16.89 -11.67 -6.77
C GLN A 175 -17.19 -10.69 -7.92
N GLN A 176 -18.42 -10.16 -7.97
CA GLN A 176 -18.80 -9.18 -8.97
C GLN A 176 -18.01 -7.87 -8.82
N LEU A 177 -17.78 -7.40 -7.59
CA LEU A 177 -16.98 -6.21 -7.31
C LEU A 177 -15.51 -6.41 -7.67
N TYR A 178 -14.93 -7.57 -7.35
CA TYR A 178 -13.55 -7.93 -7.71
C TYR A 178 -13.37 -8.01 -9.22
N ALA A 179 -14.31 -8.63 -9.94
CA ALA A 179 -14.27 -8.73 -11.41
C ALA A 179 -14.39 -7.36 -12.11
N LYS A 180 -15.00 -6.36 -11.47
CA LYS A 180 -15.14 -5.00 -12.00
C LYS A 180 -13.94 -4.09 -11.69
N ARG A 181 -12.95 -4.52 -10.90
CA ARG A 181 -11.79 -3.68 -10.57
C ARG A 181 -10.91 -3.47 -11.81
N PRO A 182 -10.50 -2.22 -12.11
CA PRO A 182 -9.65 -1.96 -13.26
C PRO A 182 -8.26 -2.57 -13.06
N ARG A 183 -7.72 -3.22 -14.10
CA ARG A 183 -6.34 -3.67 -14.13
C ARG A 183 -5.44 -2.47 -14.41
N ILE A 184 -4.78 -1.99 -13.35
CA ILE A 184 -3.84 -0.86 -13.41
C ILE A 184 -2.43 -1.40 -13.63
N HIS A 185 -1.82 -1.02 -14.74
CA HIS A 185 -0.41 -1.29 -15.00
C HIS A 185 0.43 -0.03 -14.78
N ARG A 186 1.54 -0.14 -14.06
CA ARG A 186 2.42 0.98 -13.73
C ARG A 186 3.77 0.83 -14.40
N LEU A 187 4.11 1.83 -15.22
CA LEU A 187 5.39 1.96 -15.87
C LEU A 187 6.21 3.05 -15.18
N SER A 188 7.35 2.67 -14.61
CA SER A 188 8.32 3.59 -14.02
C SER A 188 9.54 3.74 -14.93
N ALA A 189 10.35 4.77 -14.70
CA ALA A 189 11.60 5.00 -15.43
C ALA A 189 12.60 3.81 -15.34
N ALA A 190 12.50 2.95 -14.33
CA ALA A 190 13.39 1.79 -14.13
C ALA A 190 12.96 0.53 -14.90
N SER A 191 11.76 0.50 -15.50
CA SER A 191 11.27 -0.68 -16.21
C SER A 191 11.96 -0.80 -17.58
N THR A 192 12.91 -1.74 -17.69
CA THR A 192 13.91 -1.87 -18.76
C THR A 192 13.59 -2.97 -19.78
N MET A 193 13.75 -2.61 -21.07
CA MET A 193 14.04 -3.40 -22.31
C MET A 193 13.28 -4.69 -22.69
N ARG A 194 12.47 -5.31 -21.81
CA ARG A 194 11.48 -6.36 -22.17
C ARG A 194 10.05 -5.97 -21.77
N ASP A 195 9.80 -4.68 -21.79
CA ASP A 195 8.63 -4.08 -21.16
C ASP A 195 7.45 -4.06 -22.14
N LYS A 196 6.34 -4.72 -21.78
CA LYS A 196 5.05 -4.52 -22.43
C LYS A 196 4.80 -3.02 -22.54
N GLY A 197 4.61 -2.50 -23.76
CA GLY A 197 4.38 -1.07 -23.98
C GLY A 197 5.63 -0.17 -24.05
N ALA A 198 6.84 -0.69 -24.27
CA ALA A 198 8.03 0.14 -24.53
C ALA A 198 7.81 1.13 -25.69
N TRP A 199 7.21 0.67 -26.79
CA TRP A 199 6.82 1.53 -27.92
C TRP A 199 5.83 2.61 -27.49
N TYR A 200 4.82 2.24 -26.69
CA TYR A 200 3.81 3.18 -26.21
C TYR A 200 4.42 4.29 -25.36
N LYS A 201 5.36 3.94 -24.45
CA LYS A 201 6.10 4.92 -23.63
C LYS A 201 6.86 5.92 -24.51
N ASP A 202 7.50 5.44 -25.57
CA ASP A 202 8.30 6.27 -26.46
C ASP A 202 7.43 7.25 -27.27
N GLU A 203 6.33 6.77 -27.84
CA GLU A 203 5.39 7.62 -28.57
C GLU A 203 4.70 8.63 -27.65
N TRP A 204 4.31 8.20 -26.45
CA TRP A 204 3.81 9.09 -25.41
C TRP A 204 4.82 10.19 -25.08
N ARG A 205 6.09 9.82 -24.86
CA ARG A 205 7.18 10.76 -24.55
C ARG A 205 7.38 11.76 -25.68
N LYS A 206 7.52 11.30 -26.92
CA LYS A 206 7.68 12.17 -28.10
C LYS A 206 6.53 13.15 -28.23
N LYS A 207 5.29 12.69 -28.06
CA LYS A 207 4.10 13.55 -28.14
C LYS A 207 4.14 14.63 -27.06
N VAL A 208 4.39 14.23 -25.82
CA VAL A 208 4.49 15.13 -24.68
C VAL A 208 5.60 16.17 -24.86
N GLU A 209 6.80 15.76 -25.26
CA GLU A 209 7.92 16.67 -25.47
C GLU A 209 7.63 17.66 -26.61
N ARG A 210 7.04 17.19 -27.71
CA ARG A 210 6.63 18.06 -28.83
C ARG A 210 5.62 19.11 -28.38
N ILE A 211 4.55 18.70 -27.70
CA ILE A 211 3.53 19.64 -27.21
C ILE A 211 4.13 20.55 -26.14
N GLY A 212 4.98 20.02 -25.26
CA GLY A 212 5.60 20.77 -24.18
C GLY A 212 6.58 21.84 -24.62
N ASN A 213 7.41 21.55 -25.62
CA ASN A 213 8.34 22.52 -26.20
C ASN A 213 7.60 23.70 -26.87
N LEU A 214 6.49 23.40 -27.55
CA LEU A 214 5.62 24.43 -28.13
C LEU A 214 4.92 25.25 -27.04
N ASN A 215 4.57 24.62 -25.90
CA ASN A 215 3.80 25.24 -24.82
C ASN A 215 4.64 25.57 -23.57
N TYR A 216 5.96 25.74 -23.74
CA TYR A 216 6.85 26.12 -22.65
C TYR A 216 6.43 27.51 -22.13
N PRO A 217 6.23 27.70 -20.82
CA PRO A 217 5.64 28.93 -20.27
C PRO A 217 6.47 30.16 -20.62
N GLU A 218 5.88 31.17 -21.25
CA GLU A 218 6.59 32.38 -21.65
C GLU A 218 7.29 33.06 -20.47
N GLU A 219 6.63 33.11 -19.31
CA GLU A 219 7.22 33.68 -18.11
C GLU A 219 8.48 32.92 -17.67
N ALA A 220 8.46 31.59 -17.76
CA ALA A 220 9.62 30.77 -17.47
C ALA A 220 10.74 31.00 -18.50
N ARG A 221 10.42 31.23 -19.78
CA ARG A 221 11.41 31.62 -20.80
C ARG A 221 12.05 32.97 -20.47
N ARG A 222 11.22 34.00 -20.24
CA ARG A 222 11.66 35.36 -19.95
C ARG A 222 12.53 35.43 -18.70
N LYS A 223 12.12 34.73 -17.64
CA LYS A 223 12.83 34.69 -16.35
C LYS A 223 13.89 33.59 -16.26
N GLN A 224 14.10 32.82 -17.34
CA GLN A 224 15.06 31.72 -17.39
C GLN A 224 14.87 30.72 -16.21
N ILE A 225 13.62 30.36 -15.94
CA ILE A 225 13.25 29.44 -14.87
C ILE A 225 13.37 28.00 -15.38
N TYR A 226 14.10 27.19 -14.62
CA TYR A 226 14.41 25.80 -14.90
C TYR A 226 14.13 24.93 -13.68
N GLY A 227 13.89 23.66 -13.91
CA GLY A 227 13.61 22.73 -12.82
C GLY A 227 13.29 21.34 -13.31
N ASN A 228 13.31 20.41 -12.37
CA ASN A 228 12.85 19.04 -12.59
C ASN A 228 11.65 18.78 -11.69
N LEU A 229 10.66 18.06 -12.19
CA LEU A 229 9.54 17.59 -11.40
C LEU A 229 9.22 16.16 -11.77
N ARG A 230 8.58 15.43 -10.86
CA ARG A 230 8.15 14.05 -11.10
C ARG A 230 6.64 14.01 -11.23
N LEU A 231 6.16 13.48 -12.34
CA LEU A 231 4.73 13.35 -12.62
C LEU A 231 4.32 11.88 -12.72
N MET A 232 3.09 11.62 -12.28
CA MET A 232 2.33 10.43 -12.64
C MET A 232 1.22 10.84 -13.60
N VAL A 233 1.19 10.21 -14.77
CA VAL A 233 0.12 10.40 -15.76
C VAL A 233 -0.63 9.09 -15.91
N SER A 234 -1.94 9.12 -15.67
CA SER A 234 -2.81 7.96 -15.75
C SER A 234 -3.69 8.06 -16.98
N ILE A 235 -3.66 7.02 -17.82
CA ILE A 235 -4.33 7.00 -19.12
C ILE A 235 -5.27 5.79 -19.15
N ASN A 236 -6.49 5.99 -19.62
CA ASN A 236 -7.46 4.92 -19.83
C ASN A 236 -7.14 4.15 -21.12
N ARG A 237 -7.69 2.95 -21.24
CA ARG A 237 -7.51 2.07 -22.41
C ARG A 237 -7.83 2.71 -23.76
N ASP A 238 -8.80 3.62 -23.82
CA ASP A 238 -9.20 4.37 -25.01
C ASP A 238 -8.23 5.51 -25.37
N GLY A 239 -7.20 5.73 -24.56
CA GLY A 239 -6.24 6.83 -24.70
C GLY A 239 -6.67 8.12 -23.99
N SER A 240 -7.85 8.15 -23.36
CA SER A 240 -8.32 9.32 -22.64
C SER A 240 -7.49 9.55 -21.35
N LEU A 241 -7.23 10.81 -21.02
CA LEU A 241 -6.49 11.14 -19.80
C LEU A 241 -7.41 10.91 -18.58
N TYR A 242 -7.01 10.01 -17.69
CA TYR A 242 -7.72 9.79 -16.43
C TYR A 242 -7.33 10.85 -15.41
N GLU A 243 -6.03 10.97 -15.11
CA GLU A 243 -5.53 11.99 -14.19
C GLU A 243 -4.06 12.31 -14.41
N VAL A 244 -3.62 13.44 -13.85
CA VAL A 244 -2.20 13.84 -13.78
C VAL A 244 -1.90 14.35 -12.38
N LEU A 245 -0.92 13.73 -11.71
CA LEU A 245 -0.50 14.09 -10.37
C LEU A 245 0.98 14.49 -10.34
N VAL A 246 1.28 15.55 -9.58
CA VAL A 246 2.66 15.93 -9.25
C VAL A 246 3.10 15.10 -8.05
N LEU A 247 4.02 14.17 -8.27
CA LEU A 247 4.60 13.34 -7.20
C LEU A 247 5.69 14.11 -6.45
N GLU A 248 6.54 14.81 -7.20
CA GLU A 248 7.61 15.65 -6.66
C GLU A 248 7.58 16.99 -7.40
N SER A 249 7.41 18.08 -6.66
CA SER A 249 7.37 19.45 -7.19
C SER A 249 8.76 19.89 -7.68
N SER A 250 8.79 20.76 -8.69
CA SER A 250 10.03 21.45 -9.09
C SER A 250 10.48 22.54 -8.12
N GLY A 251 9.70 22.84 -7.08
CA GLY A 251 9.87 24.02 -6.24
C GLY A 251 9.38 25.31 -6.91
N GLN A 252 8.88 25.24 -8.14
CA GLN A 252 8.33 26.37 -8.89
C GLN A 252 6.90 26.05 -9.34
N PRO A 253 5.87 26.64 -8.71
CA PRO A 253 4.47 26.37 -9.06
C PRO A 253 4.15 26.61 -10.54
N LEU A 254 4.83 27.60 -11.15
CA LEU A 254 4.72 27.90 -12.57
C LEU A 254 5.07 26.69 -13.46
N LEU A 255 6.13 25.95 -13.13
CA LEU A 255 6.56 24.77 -13.90
C LEU A 255 5.65 23.57 -13.63
N ASP A 256 5.21 23.39 -12.38
CA ASP A 256 4.32 22.29 -11.99
C ASP A 256 2.96 22.40 -12.68
N GLN A 257 2.36 23.59 -12.66
CA GLN A 257 1.11 23.88 -13.38
C GLN A 257 1.29 23.77 -14.89
N ALA A 258 2.43 24.22 -15.41
CA ALA A 258 2.73 24.10 -16.83
C ALA A 258 2.83 22.65 -17.29
N ALA A 259 3.50 21.80 -16.54
CA ALA A 259 3.63 20.39 -16.88
C ALA A 259 2.27 19.69 -16.90
N GLN A 260 1.42 19.93 -15.90
CA GLN A 260 0.05 19.40 -15.91
C GLN A 260 -0.77 19.91 -17.10
N ARG A 261 -0.66 21.20 -17.43
CA ARG A 261 -1.33 21.79 -18.61
C ARG A 261 -0.84 21.14 -19.91
N ILE A 262 0.47 20.93 -20.05
CA ILE A 262 1.07 20.28 -21.23
C ILE A 262 0.53 18.86 -21.40
N VAL A 263 0.43 18.07 -20.32
CA VAL A 263 -0.17 16.73 -20.35
C VAL A 263 -1.63 16.80 -20.82
N ARG A 264 -2.43 17.74 -20.27
CA ARG A 264 -3.83 17.92 -20.67
C ARG A 264 -3.97 18.33 -22.14
N LEU A 265 -3.09 19.20 -22.64
CA LEU A 265 -3.06 19.59 -24.06
C LEU A 265 -2.57 18.47 -24.99
N ALA A 266 -1.76 17.55 -24.49
CA ALA A 266 -1.29 16.40 -25.26
C ALA A 266 -2.35 15.28 -25.36
N ALA A 267 -3.35 15.28 -24.48
CA ALA A 267 -4.47 14.35 -24.54
C ALA A 267 -5.39 14.63 -25.76
N PRO A 268 -6.08 13.62 -26.29
CA PRO A 268 -6.00 12.19 -25.92
C PRO A 268 -4.71 11.54 -26.42
N PHE A 269 -4.30 10.44 -25.80
CA PHE A 269 -3.16 9.61 -26.22
C PHE A 269 -3.63 8.46 -27.12
N ALA A 270 -2.68 7.65 -27.61
CA ALA A 270 -3.04 6.48 -28.41
C ALA A 270 -3.83 5.48 -27.55
N PRO A 271 -4.83 4.77 -28.10
CA PRO A 271 -5.48 3.68 -27.39
C PRO A 271 -4.51 2.51 -27.18
N PHE A 272 -4.80 1.66 -26.18
CA PHE A 272 -3.95 0.52 -25.86
C PHE A 272 -4.22 -0.65 -26.82
N THR A 273 -3.21 -1.01 -27.60
CA THR A 273 -3.25 -2.10 -28.59
C THR A 273 -2.16 -3.14 -28.32
N GLY A 274 -2.28 -4.33 -28.93
CA GLY A 274 -1.27 -5.39 -28.82
C GLY A 274 -1.03 -5.81 -27.37
N ASP A 275 0.21 -5.70 -26.91
CA ASP A 275 0.64 -6.11 -25.56
C ASP A 275 -0.01 -5.33 -24.41
N LEU A 276 -0.64 -4.17 -24.69
CA LEU A 276 -1.37 -3.38 -23.70
C LEU A 276 -2.89 -3.61 -23.75
N SER A 277 -3.38 -4.47 -24.65
CA SER A 277 -4.81 -4.77 -24.82
C SER A 277 -5.44 -5.59 -23.68
N ASP A 278 -4.70 -5.97 -22.66
CA ASP A 278 -5.23 -6.55 -21.42
C ASP A 278 -5.21 -5.53 -20.27
N ILE A 279 -4.85 -4.28 -20.53
CA ILE A 279 -4.74 -3.24 -19.51
C ILE A 279 -5.93 -2.29 -19.64
N ASP A 280 -6.52 -1.95 -18.49
CA ASP A 280 -7.65 -1.01 -18.43
C ASP A 280 -7.15 0.41 -18.18
N ARG A 281 -6.03 0.55 -17.44
CA ARG A 281 -5.40 1.82 -17.11
C ARG A 281 -3.88 1.70 -17.03
N LEU A 282 -3.19 2.67 -17.62
CA LEU A 282 -1.73 2.76 -17.61
C LEU A 282 -1.27 3.99 -16.83
N GLU A 283 -0.45 3.79 -15.80
CA GLU A 283 0.22 4.85 -15.05
C GLU A 283 1.66 4.98 -15.53
N ILE A 284 2.02 6.14 -16.06
CA ILE A 284 3.37 6.49 -16.50
C ILE A 284 3.96 7.46 -15.49
N ILE A 285 5.02 7.02 -14.79
CA ILE A 285 5.74 7.84 -13.81
C ILE A 285 7.10 8.20 -14.38
N ARG A 286 7.33 9.50 -14.59
CA ARG A 286 8.56 10.02 -15.20
C ARG A 286 9.02 11.34 -14.60
N THR A 287 10.31 11.60 -14.73
CA THR A 287 10.91 12.88 -14.34
C THR A 287 10.95 13.81 -15.54
N TRP A 288 10.30 14.95 -15.41
CA TRP A 288 10.22 15.98 -16.42
C TRP A 288 11.24 17.06 -16.10
N ARG A 289 11.96 17.51 -17.13
CA ARG A 289 13.01 18.51 -17.00
C ARG A 289 12.74 19.69 -17.92
N PHE A 290 12.54 20.85 -17.32
CA PHE A 290 12.50 22.15 -17.99
C PHE A 290 13.93 22.70 -18.03
N ALA A 291 14.55 22.67 -19.21
CA ALA A 291 15.94 23.03 -19.42
C ALA A 291 16.10 24.29 -20.29
N ARG A 292 17.33 24.82 -20.30
CA ARG A 292 17.74 25.93 -21.17
C ARG A 292 17.43 25.64 -22.64
N GLY A 293 17.07 26.68 -23.38
CA GLY A 293 16.68 26.60 -24.78
C GLY A 293 15.25 26.10 -24.99
N ASP A 294 14.35 26.39 -24.04
CA ASP A 294 12.92 26.05 -24.07
C ASP A 294 12.64 24.56 -24.27
N LYS A 295 13.55 23.73 -23.76
CA LYS A 295 13.51 22.28 -23.95
C LYS A 295 12.91 21.60 -22.73
N LEU A 296 11.80 20.92 -22.96
CA LEU A 296 11.21 19.94 -22.07
C LEU A 296 11.64 18.54 -22.48
N SER A 297 12.09 17.74 -21.52
CA SER A 297 12.40 16.32 -21.72
C SER A 297 11.78 15.46 -20.62
N SER A 298 11.38 14.24 -20.95
CA SER A 298 10.80 13.28 -19.98
C SER A 298 11.64 12.01 -19.88
N ASN A 299 12.35 11.85 -18.76
CA ASN A 299 13.26 10.74 -18.47
C ASN A 299 12.56 9.63 -17.70
#